data_AF-A0A7Y3ASD4-F1
#
_entry.id   AF-A0A7Y3ASD4-F1
#
_cell.length_a   1.000
_cell.length_b   1.000
_cell.length_c   1.000
_cell.angle_alpha   90.00
_cell.angle_beta   90.00
_cell.angle_gamma   90.00
#
_symmetry.space_group_name_H-M   'P 1'
#
loop_
_entity.id
_entity.type
_entity.pdbx_description
1 polymer ?
#
loop_
_entity_poly.entity_id
_entity_poly.type
_entity_poly.pdbx_seq_one_letter_code
_entity_poly.pdbx_strand_id
1 'polypeptide(L)'
;MSILNSVIKAFVGDKAKKDVKELQPLLKEINSYEAAIEGLDHNALREKTKEFKLTIKKASEELQKQIDALKEEVKASLDIDRNEEIYAEIDKLEEEVYKITENTLNEILPEAFAVVKETAKRFVNNETITVEATEFDR
;
A
#
# COMPACT_ATOMS: atom_id res chain seq x y z
N MET A 1 -6.66 -12.42 42.64
CA MET A 1 -5.54 -12.52 41.68
C MET A 1 -5.33 -11.22 40.88
N SER A 2 -5.12 -10.07 41.54
CA SER A 2 -5.02 -8.76 40.86
C SER A 2 -3.63 -8.11 41.01
N ILE A 3 -3.03 -8.22 42.20
CA ILE A 3 -1.76 -7.56 42.51
C ILE A 3 -0.57 -8.25 41.81
N LEU A 4 -0.52 -9.58 41.79
CA LEU A 4 0.51 -10.36 41.07
C LEU A 4 0.53 -10.07 39.56
N ASN A 5 -0.64 -10.01 38.92
CA ASN A 5 -0.75 -9.67 37.50
C ASN A 5 -0.31 -8.22 37.21
N SER A 6 -0.58 -7.29 38.13
CA SER A 6 -0.21 -5.88 37.99
C SER A 6 1.31 -5.68 38.12
N VAL A 7 1.94 -6.39 39.07
CA VAL A 7 3.40 -6.37 39.27
C VAL A 7 4.11 -7.07 38.11
N ILE A 8 3.63 -8.24 37.66
CA ILE A 8 4.20 -8.94 36.50
C ILE A 8 4.05 -8.10 35.21
N LYS A 9 2.90 -7.44 34.98
CA LYS A 9 2.74 -6.51 33.84
C LYS A 9 3.63 -5.25 33.94
N ALA A 10 3.92 -4.77 35.14
CA ALA A 10 4.82 -3.64 35.34
C ALA A 10 6.30 -4.01 35.09
N PHE A 11 6.70 -5.26 35.38
CA PHE A 11 8.07 -5.74 35.18
C PHE A 11 8.32 -6.38 33.80
N VAL A 12 7.33 -7.08 33.22
CA VAL A 12 7.42 -7.76 31.90
C VAL A 12 6.90 -6.87 30.76
N GLY A 13 6.15 -5.82 31.09
CA GLY A 13 5.49 -4.95 30.12
C GLY A 13 4.13 -5.48 29.70
N ASP A 14 3.20 -4.56 29.43
CA ASP A 14 1.89 -4.88 28.88
C ASP A 14 1.99 -4.90 27.35
N LYS A 15 2.03 -6.11 26.76
CA LYS A 15 2.16 -6.30 25.30
C LYS A 15 1.14 -5.47 24.52
N ALA A 16 -0.12 -5.45 24.96
CA ALA A 16 -1.15 -4.67 24.28
C ALA A 16 -0.85 -3.16 24.30
N LYS A 17 -0.32 -2.63 25.42
CA LYS A 17 0.09 -1.22 25.49
C LYS A 17 1.32 -0.94 24.62
N LYS A 18 2.24 -1.89 24.52
CA LYS A 18 3.43 -1.77 23.66
C LYS A 18 3.02 -1.72 22.19
N ASP A 19 2.20 -2.67 21.73
CA ASP A 19 1.74 -2.76 20.34
C ASP A 19 0.95 -1.48 19.95
N VAL A 20 0.06 -0.99 20.82
CA VAL A 20 -0.65 0.28 20.59
C VAL A 20 0.32 1.47 20.51
N LYS A 21 1.36 1.49 21.35
CA LYS A 21 2.37 2.56 21.35
C LYS A 21 3.19 2.57 20.05
N GLU A 22 3.49 1.40 19.50
CA GLU A 22 4.20 1.25 18.22
C GLU A 22 3.38 1.77 17.03
N LEU A 23 2.05 1.70 17.11
CA LEU A 23 1.14 2.23 16.09
C LEU A 23 0.87 3.74 16.20
N GLN A 24 1.17 4.38 17.36
CA GLN A 24 0.89 5.80 17.55
C GLN A 24 1.52 6.74 16.51
N PRO A 25 2.79 6.54 16.08
CA PRO A 25 3.38 7.37 15.03
C PRO A 25 2.59 7.26 13.72
N LEU A 26 2.23 6.04 13.32
CA LEU A 26 1.47 5.81 12.10
C LEU A 26 0.07 6.43 12.17
N LEU A 27 -0.62 6.31 13.31
CA LEU A 27 -1.91 6.97 13.51
C LEU A 27 -1.80 8.50 13.42
N LYS A 28 -0.70 9.08 13.92
CA LYS A 28 -0.43 10.51 13.81
C LYS A 28 -0.22 10.92 12.34
N GLU A 29 0.50 10.12 11.56
CA GLU A 29 0.68 10.35 10.12
C GLU A 29 -0.65 10.25 9.38
N ILE A 30 -1.45 9.21 9.60
CA ILE A 30 -2.79 9.07 9.01
C ILE A 30 -3.65 10.30 9.31
N ASN A 31 -3.72 10.72 10.58
CA ASN A 31 -4.52 11.87 10.98
C ASN A 31 -3.99 13.20 10.44
N SER A 32 -2.71 13.28 10.05
CA SER A 32 -2.15 14.49 9.42
C SER A 32 -2.73 14.75 8.03
N TYR A 33 -3.22 13.72 7.34
CA TYR A 33 -3.91 13.83 6.05
C TYR A 33 -5.40 14.20 6.18
N GLU A 34 -6.00 14.12 7.38
CA GLU A 34 -7.44 14.23 7.57
C GLU A 34 -8.04 15.52 6.97
N ALA A 35 -7.45 16.68 7.28
CA ALA A 35 -7.94 17.97 6.78
C ALA A 35 -7.85 18.09 5.25
N ALA A 36 -6.79 17.53 4.65
CA ALA A 36 -6.60 17.56 3.20
C ALA A 36 -7.62 16.65 2.49
N ILE A 37 -7.85 15.45 3.03
CA ILE A 37 -8.78 14.47 2.47
C ILE A 37 -10.25 14.88 2.67
N GLU A 38 -10.60 15.46 3.83
CA GLU A 38 -11.94 15.99 4.10
C GLU A 38 -12.33 17.10 3.11
N GLY A 39 -11.36 17.90 2.65
CA GLY A 39 -11.59 18.96 1.66
C GLY A 39 -11.86 18.49 0.22
N LEU A 40 -11.70 17.19 -0.08
CA LEU A 40 -11.96 16.65 -1.42
C LEU A 40 -13.45 16.44 -1.67
N ASP A 41 -13.94 16.65 -2.89
CA ASP A 41 -15.30 16.19 -3.25
C ASP A 41 -15.35 14.66 -3.46
N HIS A 42 -16.52 14.11 -3.80
CA HIS A 42 -16.67 12.66 -3.97
C HIS A 42 -15.86 12.12 -5.16
N ASN A 43 -15.75 12.86 -6.25
CA ASN A 43 -15.02 12.43 -7.43
C ASN A 43 -13.51 12.51 -7.19
N ALA A 44 -13.03 13.60 -6.60
CA ALA A 44 -11.64 13.77 -6.19
C ALA A 44 -11.21 12.68 -5.18
N LEU A 45 -12.08 12.32 -4.23
CA LEU A 45 -11.80 11.21 -3.30
C LEU A 45 -11.67 9.86 -4.04
N ARG A 46 -12.49 9.61 -5.07
CA ARG A 46 -12.36 8.41 -5.92
C ARG A 46 -11.08 8.42 -6.74
N GLU A 47 -10.68 9.58 -7.28
CA GLU A 47 -9.46 9.71 -8.08
C GLU A 47 -8.20 9.35 -7.29
N LYS A 48 -8.17 9.56 -5.95
CA LYS A 48 -7.07 9.10 -5.09
C LYS A 48 -6.71 7.62 -5.30
N THR A 49 -7.70 6.76 -5.53
CA THR A 49 -7.45 5.33 -5.80
C THR A 49 -6.68 5.14 -7.10
N LYS A 50 -6.98 5.93 -8.15
CA LYS A 50 -6.26 5.87 -9.42
C LYS A 50 -4.85 6.44 -9.28
N GLU A 51 -4.68 7.52 -8.52
CA GLU A 51 -3.37 8.07 -8.18
C GLU A 51 -2.49 7.04 -7.49
N PHE A 52 -2.98 6.37 -6.44
CA PHE A 52 -2.22 5.33 -5.72
C PHE A 52 -1.79 4.19 -6.64
N LYS A 53 -2.70 3.68 -7.48
CA LYS A 53 -2.37 2.63 -8.47
C LYS A 53 -1.30 3.10 -9.46
N LEU A 54 -1.38 4.36 -9.89
CA LEU A 54 -0.40 4.94 -10.80
C LEU A 54 0.97 5.09 -10.12
N THR A 55 1.01 5.55 -8.87
CA THR A 55 2.23 5.67 -8.08
C THR A 55 2.92 4.31 -7.93
N ILE A 56 2.18 3.26 -7.53
CA ILE A 56 2.71 1.90 -7.41
C ILE A 56 3.27 1.41 -8.76
N LYS A 57 2.50 1.58 -9.84
CA LYS A 57 2.93 1.14 -11.19
C LYS A 57 4.20 1.86 -11.64
N LYS A 58 4.28 3.17 -11.42
CA LYS A 58 5.43 3.99 -11.83
C LYS A 58 6.69 3.64 -11.05
N ALA A 59 6.56 3.30 -9.77
CA ALA A 59 7.70 2.99 -8.91
C ALA A 59 8.57 1.84 -9.45
N SER A 60 7.94 0.82 -10.04
CA SER A 60 8.62 -0.37 -10.59
C SER A 60 8.63 -0.43 -12.11
N GLU A 61 8.22 0.63 -12.81
CA GLU A 61 8.01 0.62 -14.27
C GLU A 61 9.28 0.25 -15.04
N GLU A 62 10.44 0.77 -14.62
CA GLU A 62 11.71 0.53 -15.31
C GLU A 62 12.18 -0.92 -15.17
N LEU A 63 12.11 -1.49 -13.96
CA LEU A 63 12.45 -2.89 -13.75
C LEU A 63 11.47 -3.82 -14.47
N GLN A 64 10.18 -3.46 -14.51
CA GLN A 64 9.19 -4.23 -15.26
C GLN A 64 9.52 -4.25 -16.77
N LYS A 65 9.96 -3.13 -17.34
CA LYS A 65 10.41 -3.09 -18.74
C LYS A 65 11.61 -4.00 -19.00
N GLN A 66 12.55 -4.06 -18.06
CA GLN A 66 13.71 -4.95 -18.16
C GLN A 66 13.29 -6.42 -18.09
N ILE A 67 12.42 -6.77 -17.14
CA ILE A 67 11.84 -8.12 -17.02
C ILE A 67 11.12 -8.51 -18.31
N ASP A 68 10.29 -7.62 -18.87
CA ASP A 68 9.52 -7.88 -20.08
C ASP A 68 10.47 -8.08 -21.29
N ALA A 69 11.53 -7.26 -21.41
CA ALA A 69 12.53 -7.42 -22.45
C ALA A 69 13.28 -8.77 -22.36
N LEU A 70 13.70 -9.17 -21.15
CA LEU A 70 14.33 -10.46 -20.90
C LEU A 70 13.39 -11.64 -21.20
N LYS A 71 12.10 -11.51 -20.86
CA LYS A 71 11.09 -12.53 -21.19
C LYS A 71 10.88 -12.67 -22.70
N GLU A 72 10.98 -11.59 -23.46
CA GLU A 72 10.95 -11.65 -24.93
C GLU A 72 12.24 -12.26 -25.52
N GLU A 73 13.42 -12.00 -24.93
CA GLU A 73 14.68 -12.63 -25.32
C GLU A 73 14.61 -14.16 -25.18
N VAL A 74 14.11 -14.65 -24.03
CA VAL A 74 13.94 -16.09 -23.79
C VAL A 74 12.98 -16.73 -24.79
N LYS A 75 11.86 -16.05 -25.12
CA LYS A 75 10.89 -16.56 -26.11
C LYS A 75 11.49 -16.71 -27.50
N ALA A 76 12.46 -15.86 -27.85
CA ALA A 76 13.12 -15.86 -29.16
C ALA A 76 14.37 -16.78 -29.21
N SER A 77 14.86 -17.23 -28.06
CA SER A 77 16.12 -17.99 -27.93
C SER A 77 15.90 -19.51 -27.88
N LEU A 78 16.76 -20.25 -28.58
CA LEU A 78 16.88 -21.72 -28.47
C LEU A 78 18.06 -22.15 -27.57
N ASP A 79 18.83 -21.18 -27.06
CA ASP A 79 19.99 -21.42 -26.22
C ASP A 79 19.54 -21.64 -24.76
N ILE A 80 19.59 -22.91 -24.32
CA ILE A 80 19.11 -23.31 -23.00
C ILE A 80 20.00 -22.72 -21.89
N ASP A 81 21.33 -22.69 -22.09
CA ASP A 81 22.27 -22.21 -21.09
C ASP A 81 22.08 -20.70 -20.86
N ARG A 82 21.94 -19.94 -21.96
CA ARG A 82 21.62 -18.50 -21.87
C ARG A 82 20.24 -18.27 -21.24
N ASN A 83 19.25 -19.08 -21.58
CA ASN A 83 17.90 -18.93 -21.01
C ASN A 83 17.90 -19.16 -19.49
N GLU A 84 18.70 -20.09 -18.97
CA GLU A 84 18.86 -20.31 -17.53
C GLU A 84 19.43 -19.06 -16.83
N GLU A 85 20.47 -18.45 -17.40
CA GLU A 85 21.02 -17.18 -16.89
C GLU A 85 19.98 -16.07 -16.87
N ILE A 86 19.21 -15.92 -17.95
CA ILE A 86 18.16 -14.89 -18.05
C ILE A 86 17.08 -15.12 -16.98
N TYR A 87 16.67 -16.36 -16.72
CA TYR A 87 15.70 -16.62 -15.65
C TYR A 87 16.26 -16.23 -14.28
N ALA A 88 17.54 -16.49 -14.01
CA ALA A 88 18.18 -16.04 -12.78
C ALA A 88 18.29 -14.50 -12.68
N GLU A 89 18.39 -13.79 -13.81
CA GLU A 89 18.32 -12.32 -13.86
C GLU A 89 16.88 -11.83 -13.60
N ILE A 90 15.87 -12.45 -14.22
CA ILE A 90 14.45 -12.14 -14.02
C ILE A 90 14.07 -12.30 -12.54
N ASP A 91 14.46 -13.40 -11.90
CA ASP A 91 14.14 -13.65 -10.49
C ASP A 91 14.67 -12.54 -9.57
N LYS A 92 15.89 -12.05 -9.82
CA LYS A 92 16.48 -10.94 -9.06
C LYS A 92 15.70 -9.64 -9.26
N LEU A 93 15.34 -9.34 -10.51
CA LEU A 93 14.56 -8.14 -10.83
C LEU A 93 13.15 -8.21 -10.22
N GLU A 94 12.52 -9.38 -10.21
CA GLU A 94 11.22 -9.59 -9.57
C GLU A 94 11.29 -9.40 -8.04
N GLU A 95 12.38 -9.83 -7.39
CA GLU A 95 12.62 -9.54 -5.97
C GLU A 95 12.79 -8.03 -5.70
N GLU A 96 13.48 -7.31 -6.59
CA GLU A 96 13.63 -5.86 -6.50
C GLU A 96 12.30 -5.13 -6.71
N VAL A 97 11.50 -5.54 -7.71
CA VAL A 97 10.14 -5.02 -7.93
C VAL A 97 9.27 -5.22 -6.70
N TYR A 98 9.35 -6.39 -6.05
CA TYR A 98 8.61 -6.67 -4.82
C TYR A 98 8.98 -5.68 -3.71
N LYS A 99 10.29 -5.48 -3.46
CA LYS A 99 10.77 -4.55 -2.43
C LYS A 99 10.36 -3.10 -2.72
N ILE A 100 10.46 -2.66 -3.97
CA ILE A 100 10.03 -1.31 -4.38
C ILE A 100 8.53 -1.16 -4.14
N THR A 101 7.74 -2.17 -4.50
CA THR A 101 6.29 -2.16 -4.31
C THR A 101 5.94 -2.09 -2.83
N GLU A 102 6.58 -2.89 -1.98
CA GLU A 102 6.39 -2.88 -0.52
C GLU A 102 6.73 -1.51 0.08
N ASN A 103 7.87 -0.93 -0.28
CA ASN A 103 8.27 0.40 0.18
C ASN A 103 7.26 1.47 -0.26
N THR A 104 6.87 1.45 -1.53
CA THR A 104 5.87 2.38 -2.08
C THR A 104 4.53 2.25 -1.36
N LEU A 105 4.08 1.02 -1.07
CA LEU A 105 2.86 0.76 -0.32
C LEU A 105 2.95 1.34 1.10
N ASN A 106 4.08 1.16 1.78
CA ASN A 106 4.32 1.72 3.11
C ASN A 106 4.34 3.26 3.08
N GLU A 107 4.92 3.88 2.05
CA GLU A 107 4.94 5.33 1.87
C GLU A 107 3.53 5.92 1.68
N ILE A 108 2.69 5.29 0.87
CA ILE A 108 1.32 5.76 0.61
C ILE A 108 0.31 5.32 1.68
N LEU A 109 0.69 4.38 2.57
CA LEU A 109 -0.20 3.78 3.56
C LEU A 109 -0.95 4.83 4.39
N PRO A 110 -0.30 5.87 4.96
CA PRO A 110 -1.01 6.81 5.82
C PRO A 110 -2.10 7.58 5.08
N GLU A 111 -1.82 8.04 3.86
CA GLU A 111 -2.78 8.77 3.03
C GLU A 111 -3.92 7.86 2.54
N ALA A 112 -3.60 6.63 2.12
CA ALA A 112 -4.59 5.65 1.70
C ALA A 112 -5.57 5.29 2.84
N PHE A 113 -5.07 5.14 4.07
CA PHE A 113 -5.92 4.93 5.24
C PHE A 113 -6.78 6.15 5.58
N ALA A 114 -6.26 7.37 5.38
CA ALA A 114 -7.05 8.59 5.54
C ALA A 114 -8.22 8.64 4.53
N VAL A 115 -7.99 8.23 3.28
CA VAL A 115 -9.05 8.08 2.25
C VAL A 115 -10.11 7.08 2.67
N VAL A 116 -9.72 5.91 3.21
CA VAL A 116 -10.67 4.90 3.71
C VAL A 116 -11.48 5.43 4.90
N LYS A 117 -10.83 6.13 5.84
CA LYS A 117 -11.48 6.75 7.00
C LYS A 117 -12.51 7.79 6.57
N GLU A 118 -12.16 8.69 5.65
CA GLU A 118 -13.07 9.70 5.11
C GLU A 118 -14.22 9.07 4.34
N THR A 119 -13.96 8.02 3.57
CA THR A 119 -15.01 7.25 2.88
C THR A 119 -16.03 6.71 3.89
N ALA A 120 -15.57 6.05 4.95
CA ALA A 120 -16.45 5.56 6.01
C ALA A 120 -17.27 6.69 6.66
N LYS A 121 -16.63 7.83 6.97
CA LYS A 121 -17.32 9.01 7.52
C LYS A 121 -18.41 9.53 6.59
N ARG A 122 -18.18 9.59 5.28
CA ARG A 122 -19.18 10.02 4.29
C ARG A 122 -20.38 9.09 4.23
N PHE A 123 -20.15 7.78 4.20
CA PHE A 123 -21.24 6.79 4.18
C PHE A 123 -22.02 6.71 5.50
N VAL A 124 -21.41 7.06 6.63
CA VAL A 124 -22.13 7.17 7.92
C VAL A 124 -23.00 8.42 7.97
N ASN A 125 -22.52 9.54 7.42
CA ASN A 125 -23.20 10.84 7.54
C ASN A 125 -24.19 11.14 6.41
N ASN A 126 -24.21 10.33 5.35
CA ASN A 126 -25.06 10.56 4.18
C ASN A 126 -25.76 9.26 3.77
N GLU A 127 -27.07 9.32 3.55
CA GLU A 127 -27.85 8.19 3.02
C GLU A 127 -27.53 7.90 1.55
N THR A 128 -27.15 8.94 0.80
CA THR A 128 -26.83 8.84 -0.62
C THR A 128 -25.59 9.66 -0.95
N ILE A 129 -24.75 9.15 -1.85
CA ILE A 129 -23.54 9.82 -2.35
C ILE A 129 -23.68 9.95 -3.87
N THR A 130 -23.55 11.17 -4.40
CA THR A 130 -23.56 11.43 -5.84
C THR A 130 -22.14 11.50 -6.37
N VAL A 131 -21.86 10.76 -7.44
CA VAL A 131 -20.56 10.65 -8.12
C VAL A 131 -20.76 10.65 -9.63
N GLU A 132 -19.72 11.00 -10.37
CA GLU A 132 -19.67 10.79 -11.81
C GLU A 132 -19.58 9.29 -12.10
N ALA A 133 -20.41 8.82 -13.02
CA ALA A 133 -20.44 7.42 -13.42
C ALA A 133 -19.16 7.06 -14.21
N THR A 134 -18.48 6.03 -13.75
CA THR A 134 -17.29 5.44 -14.39
C THR A 134 -17.62 4.08 -15.00
N GLU A 135 -16.70 3.48 -15.75
CA GLU A 135 -16.87 2.12 -16.27
C GLU A 135 -17.05 1.08 -15.16
N PHE A 136 -16.52 1.33 -13.96
CA PHE A 136 -16.68 0.46 -12.80
C PHE A 136 -18.06 0.54 -12.14
N ASP A 137 -18.88 1.53 -12.50
CA ASP A 137 -20.23 1.73 -11.95
C ASP A 137 -21.33 1.14 -12.86
N ARG A 138 -20.93 0.45 -13.94
CA ARG A 138 -21.83 -0.19 -14.92
C ARG A 138 -22.09 -1.66 -14.60
#